data_AF-T1BLM3-F1
#
_entry.id   AF-T1BLM3-F1
#
_cell.length_a   1.000
_cell.length_b   1.000
_cell.length_c   1.000
_cell.angle_alpha   90.00
_cell.angle_beta   90.00
_cell.angle_gamma   90.00
#
_symmetry.space_group_name_H-M   'P 1'
#
loop_
_entity.id
_entity.type
_entity.pdbx_description
1 polymer ?
#
loop_
_entity_poly.entity_id
_entity_poly.type
_entity_poly.pdbx_seq_one_letter_code
_entity_poly.pdbx_strand_id
1 'polypeptide(L)'
;RGAVYYSTFGNPIRQVRGATATLAEHLRGQGVKTWVQAILCFTNDNARLRFNGVRDVIVARPETLSAMIQKFQPKRASSGQDQAENAIAALLEPAWVRSARMARGGH
;
A
#
# COMPACT_ATOMS: atom_id res chain seq x y z
N ARG A 1 3.63 12.08 -22.52
CA ARG A 1 5.09 11.80 -22.51
C ARG A 1 5.48 11.49 -21.07
N GLY A 2 5.84 10.24 -20.76
CA GLY A 2 6.22 9.84 -19.40
C GLY A 2 7.61 10.37 -19.05
N ALA A 3 7.76 10.93 -17.85
CA ALA A 3 9.05 11.37 -17.33
C ALA A 3 9.96 10.15 -17.14
N VAL A 4 11.14 10.17 -17.77
CA VAL A 4 12.19 9.17 -17.50
C VAL A 4 12.85 9.56 -16.19
N TYR A 5 12.56 8.80 -15.13
CA TYR A 5 13.14 8.99 -13.80
C TYR A 5 14.55 8.38 -13.76
N TYR A 6 15.57 9.24 -13.63
CA TYR A 6 16.96 8.84 -13.37
C TYR A 6 17.28 8.97 -11.87
N SER A 7 16.52 8.30 -11.01
CA SER A 7 16.99 8.08 -9.63
C SER A 7 17.48 6.65 -9.52
N THR A 8 18.71 6.48 -9.03
CA THR A 8 19.12 5.24 -8.39
C THR A 8 18.23 5.07 -7.16
N PHE A 9 17.05 4.45 -7.36
CA PHE A 9 16.16 4.14 -6.27
C PHE A 9 16.93 3.30 -5.24
N GLY A 10 16.88 3.71 -3.97
CA GLY A 10 17.30 2.86 -2.87
C GLY A 10 16.56 1.53 -2.92
N ASN A 11 17.05 0.50 -2.24
CA ASN A 11 16.49 -0.85 -2.32
C ASN A 11 14.95 -0.83 -2.20
N PRO A 12 14.19 -1.12 -3.27
CA PRO A 12 12.74 -0.91 -3.30
C PRO A 12 12.02 -1.84 -2.32
N ILE A 13 12.61 -2.99 -1.99
CA ILE A 13 12.09 -3.86 -0.93
C ILE A 13 12.10 -3.13 0.42
N ARG A 14 13.19 -2.42 0.76
CA ARG A 14 13.27 -1.66 2.03
C ARG A 14 12.25 -0.53 2.06
N GLN A 15 12.09 0.18 0.94
CA GLN A 15 11.13 1.28 0.84
C GLN A 15 9.69 0.79 1.06
N VAL A 16 9.30 -0.28 0.37
CA VAL A 16 7.97 -0.87 0.53
C VAL A 16 7.77 -1.39 1.95
N ARG A 17 8.77 -2.06 2.56
CA ARG A 17 8.66 -2.51 3.96
C ARG A 17 8.43 -1.36 4.92
N GLY A 18 9.18 -0.25 4.77
CA GLY A 18 8.99 0.93 5.58
C GLY A 18 7.58 1.50 5.45
N ALA A 19 7.11 1.70 4.21
CA ALA A 19 5.77 2.18 3.94
C ALA A 19 4.68 1.25 4.51
N THR A 20 4.84 -0.07 4.37
CA THR A 20 3.91 -1.06 4.93
C THR A 20 3.88 -1.02 6.45
N ALA A 21 5.03 -0.88 7.12
CA ALA A 21 5.09 -0.75 8.57
C ALA A 21 4.38 0.52 9.05
N THR A 22 4.67 1.66 8.42
CA THR A 22 4.01 2.95 8.73
C THR A 22 2.49 2.86 8.53
N LEU A 23 2.04 2.23 7.44
CA LEU A 23 0.61 2.05 7.19
C LEU A 23 -0.05 1.16 8.26
N ALA A 24 0.59 0.06 8.62
CA ALA A 24 0.08 -0.84 9.65
C ALA A 24 -0.04 -0.16 11.02
N GLU A 25 0.95 0.67 11.39
CA GLU A 25 0.91 1.48 12.61
C GLU A 25 -0.21 2.51 12.57
N HIS A 26 -0.39 3.20 11.44
CA HIS A 26 -1.46 4.17 11.26
C HIS A 26 -2.85 3.52 11.43
N LEU A 27 -3.08 2.39 10.75
CA LEU A 27 -4.33 1.64 10.84
C LEU A 27 -4.60 1.15 12.28
N ARG A 28 -3.56 0.67 12.97
CA ARG A 28 -3.66 0.26 14.38
C ARG A 28 -4.04 1.43 15.28
N GLY A 29 -3.46 2.61 15.06
CA GLY A 29 -3.80 3.84 15.78
C GLY A 29 -5.27 4.26 15.61
N GLN A 30 -5.89 3.90 14.48
CA GLN A 30 -7.32 4.09 14.23
C GLN A 30 -8.20 2.92 14.70
N GLY A 31 -7.64 1.93 15.42
CA GLY A 31 -8.38 0.77 15.91
C GLY A 31 -8.66 -0.30 14.85
N VAL A 32 -8.12 -0.16 13.63
CA VAL A 32 -8.30 -1.13 12.55
C VAL A 32 -7.35 -2.32 12.76
N LYS A 33 -7.93 -3.51 12.95
CA LYS A 33 -7.19 -4.76 13.19
C LYS A 33 -7.04 -5.58 11.90
N THR A 34 -6.37 -5.01 10.90
CA THR A 34 -6.17 -5.64 9.58
C THR A 34 -4.70 -5.98 9.35
N TRP A 35 -4.45 -7.13 8.72
CA TRP A 35 -3.12 -7.50 8.21
C TRP A 35 -2.84 -6.78 6.89
N VAL A 36 -1.67 -6.15 6.79
CA VAL A 36 -1.21 -5.48 5.57
C VAL A 36 -0.12 -6.33 4.91
N GLN A 37 -0.31 -6.71 3.65
CA GLN A 37 0.68 -7.45 2.87
C GLN A 37 1.35 -6.53 1.84
N ALA A 38 2.67 -6.45 1.88
CA ALA A 38 3.46 -5.77 0.89
C ALA A 38 3.56 -6.60 -0.40
N ILE A 39 3.23 -5.99 -1.55
CA ILE A 39 3.48 -6.56 -2.88
C ILE A 39 4.23 -5.51 -3.71
N LEU A 40 5.36 -5.90 -4.29
CA LEU A 40 6.16 -5.09 -5.19
C LEU A 40 6.01 -5.65 -6.61
N CYS A 41 5.57 -4.80 -7.53
CA CYS A 41 5.43 -5.14 -8.95
C CYS A 41 6.34 -4.24 -9.79
N PHE A 42 7.14 -4.85 -10.66
CA PHE A 42 7.94 -4.11 -11.63
C PHE A 42 7.20 -4.01 -12.95
N THR A 43 7.09 -2.80 -13.48
CA THR A 43 6.57 -2.55 -14.83
C THR A 43 7.57 -2.92 -15.93
N ASN A 44 8.84 -3.09 -15.59
CA ASN A 44 9.88 -3.55 -16.51
C ASN A 44 10.18 -5.04 -16.28
N ASP A 45 9.95 -5.86 -17.30
CA ASP A 45 10.17 -7.31 -17.22
C ASP A 45 11.64 -7.69 -17.02
N ASN A 46 12.56 -6.83 -17.42
CA ASN A 46 13.99 -7.02 -17.25
C ASN A 46 14.51 -6.58 -15.87
N ALA A 47 13.66 -6.00 -15.02
CA ALA A 47 14.04 -5.65 -13.66
C ALA A 47 14.43 -6.91 -12.88
N ARG A 48 15.67 -6.93 -12.37
CA ARG A 48 16.20 -8.01 -11.53
C ARG A 48 16.53 -7.45 -10.15
N LEU A 49 15.88 -7.99 -9.13
CA LEU A 49 16.26 -7.74 -7.74
C LEU A 49 17.22 -8.84 -7.28
N ARG A 50 18.31 -8.43 -6.63
CA ARG A 50 19.07 -9.36 -5.77
C ARG A 50 18.25 -9.57 -4.51
N PHE A 51 17.51 -10.69 -4.47
CA PHE A 51 16.62 -11.02 -3.38
C PHE A 51 17.37 -11.81 -2.30
N ASN A 52 17.74 -11.15 -1.20
CA ASN A 52 18.46 -11.79 -0.09
C ASN A 52 17.51 -12.49 0.92
N GLY A 53 16.47 -13.18 0.44
CA GLY A 53 15.65 -14.05 1.29
C GLY A 53 14.63 -13.37 2.21
N VAL A 54 14.23 -12.12 1.94
CA VAL A 54 13.21 -11.41 2.75
C VAL A 54 11.81 -11.90 2.38
N ARG A 55 11.13 -12.66 3.24
CA ARG A 55 9.82 -13.27 2.94
C ARG A 55 8.63 -12.32 3.06
N ASP A 56 8.82 -11.15 3.66
CA ASP A 56 7.72 -10.25 4.05
C ASP A 56 7.17 -9.43 2.88
N VAL A 57 7.90 -9.34 1.77
CA VAL A 57 7.49 -8.62 0.55
C VAL A 57 7.40 -9.61 -0.60
N ILE A 58 6.21 -9.71 -1.18
CA ILE A 58 5.98 -10.52 -2.37
C ILE A 58 6.44 -9.70 -3.58
N VAL A 59 7.41 -10.22 -4.34
CA VAL A 59 7.77 -9.63 -5.63
C VAL A 59 6.99 -10.37 -6.70
N ALA A 60 6.06 -9.67 -7.34
CA ALA A 60 5.18 -10.23 -8.35
C ALA A 60 5.43 -9.58 -9.72
N ARG A 61 5.21 -10.36 -10.78
CA ARG A 61 5.04 -9.82 -12.14
C ARG A 61 3.60 -9.30 -12.32
N PRO A 62 3.33 -8.41 -13.29
CA PRO A 62 1.98 -7.89 -13.53
C PRO A 62 0.91 -8.98 -13.64
N GLU A 63 1.21 -10.08 -14.33
CA GLU A 63 0.29 -11.21 -14.52
C GLU A 63 0.03 -11.94 -13.21
N THR A 64 1.08 -12.09 -12.38
CA THR A 64 0.97 -12.72 -11.06
C THR A 64 0.16 -11.84 -10.11
N LEU A 65 0.39 -10.52 -10.11
CA LEU A 65 -0.39 -9.56 -9.33
C LEU A 65 -1.86 -9.59 -9.73
N SER A 66 -2.14 -9.57 -11.05
CA SER A 66 -3.50 -9.68 -11.58
C SER A 66 -4.19 -10.96 -11.09
N ALA A 67 -3.50 -12.10 -11.21
CA ALA A 67 -4.02 -13.38 -10.72
C ALA A 67 -4.25 -13.40 -9.20
N MET A 68 -3.37 -12.76 -8.41
CA MET A 68 -3.55 -12.64 -6.96
C MET A 68 -4.80 -11.82 -6.61
N ILE A 69 -5.02 -10.69 -7.29
CA ILE A 69 -6.19 -9.83 -7.08
C ILE A 69 -7.47 -10.58 -7.48
N GLN A 70 -7.49 -11.23 -8.64
CA GLN A 70 -8.67 -11.96 -9.14
C GLN A 70 -9.05 -13.15 -8.25
N LYS A 71 -8.04 -13.84 -7.68
CA LYS A 71 -8.26 -14.98 -6.78
C LYS A 71 -8.52 -14.55 -5.34
N PHE A 72 -8.37 -13.27 -5.01
CA PHE A 72 -8.59 -12.78 -3.67
C PHE A 72 -10.10 -12.78 -3.36
N GLN A 73 -10.53 -13.85 -2.70
CA GLN A 73 -11.88 -13.98 -2.15
C GLN A 73 -11.78 -14.04 -0.63
N PRO A 74 -12.07 -12.93 0.07
CA PRO A 74 -12.04 -12.94 1.53
C PRO A 74 -13.11 -13.92 2.04
N LYS A 75 -12.69 -14.90 2.86
CA LYS A 75 -13.60 -15.94 3.40
C LYS A 75 -14.76 -15.39 4.23
N ARG A 76 -14.64 -14.14 4.71
CA ARG A 76 -15.67 -13.40 5.45
C ARG A 76 -15.56 -11.92 5.06
N ALA A 77 -16.67 -11.20 5.05
CA ALA A 77 -16.65 -9.75 4.98
C ALA A 77 -15.75 -9.22 6.11
N SER A 78 -14.77 -8.36 5.76
CA SER A 78 -13.84 -7.88 6.78
C SER A 78 -14.57 -6.91 7.70
N SER A 79 -14.66 -7.24 8.98
CA SER A 79 -15.16 -6.31 9.99
C SER A 79 -14.21 -5.12 10.02
N GLY A 80 -14.72 -3.92 9.70
CA GLY A 80 -13.91 -2.70 9.64
C GLY A 80 -13.29 -2.39 8.28
N GLN A 81 -13.80 -2.97 7.19
CA GLN A 81 -13.42 -2.58 5.82
C GLN A 81 -13.59 -1.07 5.59
N ASP A 82 -14.78 -0.55 5.87
CA ASP A 82 -15.10 0.87 5.69
C ASP A 82 -14.19 1.76 6.54
N GLN A 83 -13.84 1.30 7.74
CA GLN A 83 -12.93 2.02 8.63
C GLN A 83 -11.50 2.03 8.07
N ALA A 84 -11.04 0.90 7.52
CA ALA A 84 -9.74 0.82 6.86
C ALA A 84 -9.68 1.69 5.59
N GLU A 85 -10.72 1.66 4.77
CA GLU A 85 -10.84 2.48 3.56
C GLU A 85 -10.84 3.97 3.90
N ASN A 86 -11.61 4.39 4.91
CA ASN A 86 -11.61 5.77 5.39
C ASN A 86 -10.24 6.21 5.94
N ALA A 87 -9.59 5.35 6.72
CA ALA A 87 -8.25 5.62 7.26
C ALA A 87 -7.21 5.81 6.14
N ILE A 88 -7.27 4.97 5.11
CA ILE A 88 -6.39 5.06 3.94
C ILE A 88 -6.70 6.31 3.11
N ALA A 89 -7.97 6.61 2.86
CA ALA A 89 -8.38 7.79 2.11
C ALA A 89 -7.82 9.09 2.73
N ALA A 90 -7.83 9.19 4.06
CA ALA A 90 -7.26 10.33 4.78
C ALA A 90 -5.74 10.52 4.57
N LEU A 91 -5.01 9.47 4.19
CA LEU A 91 -3.58 9.56 3.83
C LEU A 91 -3.36 9.98 2.36
N LEU A 92 -4.35 9.73 1.50
CA LEU A 92 -4.29 10.06 0.07
C LEU A 92 -4.85 11.46 -0.22
N GLU A 93 -5.68 11.99 0.67
CA GLU A 93 -6.19 13.36 0.56
C GLU A 93 -5.05 14.39 0.69
N PRO A 94 -4.93 15.33 -0.28
CA PRO A 94 -4.04 16.47 -0.14
C PRO A 94 -4.34 17.23 1.16
N ALA A 95 -3.30 17.77 1.81
CA ALA A 95 -3.44 18.42 3.12
C ALA A 95 -4.56 19.48 3.18
N TRP A 96 -4.81 20.18 2.06
CA TRP A 96 -5.88 21.18 1.95
C TRP A 96 -7.30 20.60 1.92
N VAL A 97 -7.50 19.38 1.43
CA VAL A 97 -8.80 18.68 1.42
C VAL A 97 -9.19 18.26 2.84
N ARG A 98 -8.23 17.73 3.61
CA ARG A 98 -8.45 17.36 5.02
C ARG A 98 -8.86 18.55 5.87
N SER A 99 -8.20 19.70 5.70
CA SER A 99 -8.54 20.93 6.42
C SER A 99 -9.96 21.40 6.11
N ALA A 100 -10.40 21.29 4.85
CA ALA A 100 -11.75 21.68 4.43
C ALA A 100 -12.85 20.73 4.93
N ARG A 101 -12.52 19.46 5.19
CA ARG A 101 -13.42 18.46 5.78
C ARG A 101 -13.55 18.63 7.29
N MET A 102 -12.44 18.86 7.99
CA MET A 102 -12.42 19.18 9.44
C MET A 102 -13.23 20.45 9.75
N ALA A 103 -13.13 21.48 8.91
CA ALA A 103 -13.89 22.72 9.07
C ALA A 103 -15.42 22.56 8.89
N ARG A 104 -15.88 21.46 8.29
CA ARG A 104 -17.31 21.18 8.03
C ARG A 104 -17.94 20.13 8.96
N GLY A 105 -17.13 19.41 9.73
CA GLY A 105 -17.59 18.36 10.66
C GLY A 105 -17.74 18.80 12.12
N GLY A 106 -17.47 20.07 12.43
CA GLY A 106 -17.70 20.65 13.75
C GLY A 106 -19.08 21.28 13.86
N HIS A 107 -20.09 20.47 14.14
CA HIS A 107 -21.40 20.91 14.65
C HIS A 107 -21.96 19.86 15.59
#